data_AF-A0AAU2AMX8-F1
#
_entry.id   AF-A0AAU2AMX8-F1
#
_cell.length_a   1.000
_cell.length_b   1.000
_cell.length_c   1.000
_cell.angle_alpha   90.00
_cell.angle_beta   90.00
_cell.angle_gamma   90.00
#
_symmetry.space_group_name_H-M   'P 1'
#
loop_
_entity.id
_entity.type
_entity.pdbx_description
1 polymer ?
#
loop_
_entity_poly.entity_id
_entity_poly.type
_entity_poly.pdbx_seq_one_letter_code
_entity_poly.pdbx_strand_id
1 'polypeptide(L)' 'MVQDAQWPAPAVVLDADWDVRAWNPGAEALFGFSRRPPEECNAAWVVFTDPVHRARVVGWEEHARRLLAELRSAYAERG' A
#
# COMPACT_ATOMS: atom_id res chain seq x y z
N MET A 1 -16.29 -7.84 -8.83
CA MET A 1 -15.29 -8.85 -9.22
C MET A 1 -14.27 -8.20 -10.16
N VAL A 2 -13.45 -7.27 -9.63
CA VAL A 2 -12.49 -6.45 -10.42
C VAL A 2 -11.02 -6.80 -10.09
N GLN A 3 -10.78 -7.71 -9.16
CA GLN A 3 -9.43 -8.03 -8.65
C GLN A 3 -8.67 -9.06 -9.50
N ASP A 4 -9.35 -9.82 -10.37
CA ASP A 4 -8.71 -10.81 -11.24
C ASP A 4 -7.97 -10.19 -12.44
N ALA A 5 -8.30 -8.95 -12.81
CA ALA A 5 -7.76 -8.31 -14.01
C ALA A 5 -6.25 -8.00 -13.93
N GLN A 6 -5.68 -7.99 -12.72
CA GLN A 6 -4.27 -7.66 -12.49
C GLN A 6 -3.43 -8.88 -12.12
N TRP A 7 -3.99 -10.09 -12.04
CA TRP A 7 -3.21 -11.28 -11.69
C TRP A 7 -2.12 -11.55 -12.74
N PRO A 8 -0.84 -11.80 -12.34
CA PRO A 8 -0.36 -12.07 -10.98
C PRO A 8 0.18 -10.85 -10.20
N ALA A 9 -0.02 -9.64 -10.69
CA ALA A 9 0.42 -8.43 -10.00
C ALA A 9 -0.30 -8.25 -8.65
N PRO A 10 0.43 -7.90 -7.58
CA PRO A 10 -0.15 -7.52 -6.29
C PRO A 10 -1.07 -6.30 -6.43
N ALA A 11 -2.28 -6.38 -5.87
CA ALA A 11 -3.24 -5.28 -5.88
C ALA A 11 -3.98 -5.15 -4.55
N VAL A 12 -4.24 -3.90 -4.13
CA VAL A 12 -4.99 -3.53 -2.93
C VAL A 12 -6.08 -2.51 -3.27
N VAL A 13 -7.15 -2.52 -2.48
CA VAL A 13 -8.19 -1.47 -2.49
C VAL A 13 -7.92 -0.57 -1.30
N LEU A 14 -7.69 0.70 -1.56
CA LEU A 14 -7.54 1.73 -0.55
C LEU A 14 -8.84 2.51 -0.41
N ASP A 15 -9.15 2.91 0.81
CA ASP A 15 -10.12 3.97 1.00
C ASP A 15 -9.45 5.34 0.96
N ALA A 16 -10.25 6.34 1.34
CA ALA A 16 -9.91 7.73 1.24
C ALA A 16 -8.89 8.18 2.32
N ASP A 17 -8.72 7.40 3.39
CA ASP A 17 -7.72 7.58 4.46
C ASP A 17 -6.50 6.65 4.27
N TRP A 18 -6.38 6.06 3.07
CA TRP A 18 -5.30 5.13 2.70
C TRP A 18 -5.32 3.80 3.48
N ASP A 19 -6.44 3.47 4.11
CA ASP A 19 -6.62 2.16 4.73
C ASP A 19 -6.85 1.09 3.65
N VAL A 20 -6.16 -0.03 3.79
CA VAL A 20 -6.32 -1.20 2.93
C VAL A 20 -7.62 -1.91 3.32
N ARG A 21 -8.65 -1.80 2.48
CA ARG A 21 -9.97 -2.41 2.71
C ARG A 21 -10.13 -3.79 2.09
N ALA A 22 -9.34 -4.11 1.06
CA ALA A 22 -9.28 -5.43 0.45
C ALA A 22 -7.96 -5.63 -0.30
N TRP A 23 -7.59 -6.88 -0.57
CA TRP A 23 -6.36 -7.22 -1.28
C TRP A 23 -6.53 -8.53 -2.06
N ASN A 24 -5.74 -8.70 -3.13
CA ASN A 24 -5.69 -9.95 -3.88
C ASN A 24 -4.63 -10.91 -3.30
N PRO A 25 -4.58 -12.19 -3.73
CA PRO A 25 -3.58 -13.14 -3.22
C PRO A 25 -2.12 -12.74 -3.48
N GLY A 26 -1.85 -11.98 -4.54
CA GLY A 26 -0.50 -11.46 -4.83
C GLY A 26 -0.05 -10.45 -3.77
N ALA A 27 -0.96 -9.56 -3.35
CA ALA A 27 -0.74 -8.63 -2.26
C ALA A 27 -0.67 -9.34 -0.90
N GLU A 28 -1.48 -10.37 -0.66
CA GLU A 28 -1.35 -11.20 0.56
C GLU A 28 0.04 -11.84 0.65
N ALA A 29 0.54 -12.40 -0.45
CA ALA A 29 1.86 -13.05 -0.47
C ALA A 29 3.01 -12.07 -0.21
N LEU A 30 2.88 -10.80 -0.63
CA LEU A 30 3.93 -9.79 -0.41
C LEU A 30 3.84 -9.10 0.95
N PHE A 31 2.63 -8.76 1.40
CA PHE A 31 2.41 -7.86 2.54
C PHE A 31 1.85 -8.58 3.76
N GLY A 32 1.22 -9.75 3.59
CA GLY A 32 0.68 -10.55 4.69
C GLY A 32 -0.43 -9.85 5.47
N PHE A 33 -1.33 -9.14 4.78
CA PHE A 33 -2.37 -8.32 5.41
C PHE A 33 -3.25 -9.11 6.38
N SER A 34 -3.50 -10.39 6.13
CA SER A 34 -4.27 -11.25 7.05
C SER A 34 -3.64 -11.42 8.44
N ARG A 35 -2.35 -11.12 8.59
CA ARG A 35 -1.56 -11.31 9.82
C ARG A 35 -1.25 -9.99 10.54
N ARG A 36 -1.60 -8.86 9.93
CA ARG A 36 -1.35 -7.52 10.49
C ARG A 36 -2.56 -7.08 11.32
N PRO A 37 -2.34 -6.31 12.40
CA PRO A 37 -3.43 -5.64 13.08
C PRO A 37 -3.99 -4.53 12.17
N PRO A 38 -5.27 -4.14 12.30
CA PRO A 38 -5.92 -3.19 11.39
C PRO A 38 -5.20 -1.84 11.25
N GLU A 39 -4.61 -1.34 12.33
CA GLU A 39 -3.83 -0.10 12.37
C GLU A 39 -2.54 -0.14 11.54
N GLU A 40 -2.03 -1.33 11.24
CA GLU A 40 -0.87 -1.54 10.36
C GLU A 40 -1.27 -1.82 8.90
N CYS A 41 -2.58 -1.93 8.63
CA CYS A 41 -3.17 -2.09 7.30
C CYS A 41 -3.44 -0.73 6.63
N ASN A 42 -2.55 0.23 6.82
CA ASN A 42 -2.55 1.49 6.10
C ASN A 42 -1.40 1.49 5.07
N ALA A 43 -1.66 1.95 3.84
CA ALA A 43 -0.67 1.88 2.76
C ALA A 43 0.58 2.71 3.05
N ALA A 44 0.45 3.87 3.70
CA ALA A 44 1.61 4.66 4.12
C ALA A 44 2.42 3.90 5.19
N TRP A 45 1.74 3.24 6.12
CA TRP A 45 2.40 2.39 7.12
C TRP A 45 3.21 1.28 6.44
N VAL A 46 2.58 0.47 5.60
CA VAL A 46 3.22 -0.64 4.86
C VAL A 46 4.46 -0.15 4.11
N VAL A 47 4.36 0.99 3.44
CA VAL A 47 5.44 1.56 2.65
C VAL A 47 6.61 2.00 3.53
N PHE A 48 6.34 2.81 4.56
CA PHE A 48 7.39 3.51 5.29
C PHE A 48 7.94 2.77 6.52
N THR A 49 7.19 1.82 7.10
CA THR A 49 7.57 1.13 8.34
C THR A 49 8.06 -0.30 8.12
N ASP A 50 7.75 -0.93 6.99
CA ASP A 50 8.20 -2.29 6.68
C ASP A 50 9.62 -2.28 6.08
N PRO A 51 10.65 -2.70 6.83
CA PRO A 51 12.03 -2.71 6.33
C PRO A 51 12.23 -3.69 5.17
N VAL A 52 11.42 -4.76 5.10
CA VAL A 52 11.48 -5.74 4.01
C VAL A 52 10.94 -5.12 2.73
N HIS A 53 9.88 -4.31 2.82
CA HIS A 53 9.36 -3.57 1.67
C HIS A 53 10.41 -2.60 1.12
N ARG A 54 11.00 -1.77 1.99
CA ARG A 54 12.06 -0.84 1.60
C ARG A 54 13.25 -1.52 0.91
N ALA A 55 13.67 -2.70 1.37
CA ALA A 55 14.79 -3.43 0.79
C ALA A 55 14.50 -4.04 -0.59
N ARG A 56 13.23 -4.29 -0.91
CA ARG A 56 12.80 -4.95 -2.17
C ARG A 56 12.48 -3.97 -3.29
N VAL A 57 12.18 -2.72 -2.96
CA VAL A 57 11.84 -1.70 -3.96
C VAL A 57 13.10 -1.13 -4.60
N VAL A 58 13.28 -1.44 -5.89
CA VAL A 58 14.29 -0.79 -6.72
C VAL A 58 13.96 0.70 -6.85
N GLY A 59 14.93 1.58 -6.58
CA GLY A 59 14.71 3.02 -6.61
C GLY A 59 13.83 3.53 -5.46
N TRP A 60 13.87 2.87 -4.30
CA TRP A 60 13.08 3.18 -3.11
C TRP A 60 12.89 4.67 -2.83
N GLU A 61 13.95 5.48 -2.87
CA GLU A 61 13.84 6.92 -2.57
C GLU A 61 12.92 7.67 -3.52
N GLU A 62 12.97 7.35 -4.82
CA GLU A 62 12.10 7.98 -5.80
C GLU A 62 10.65 7.53 -5.60
N HIS A 63 10.43 6.24 -5.38
CA HIS A 63 9.12 5.68 -5.09
C HIS A 63 8.50 6.29 -3.83
N ALA A 64 9.27 6.36 -2.75
CA ALA A 64 8.88 6.96 -1.47
C ALA A 64 8.50 8.44 -1.62
N ARG A 65 9.27 9.23 -2.40
CA ARG A 65 8.94 10.65 -2.66
C ARG A 65 7.64 10.80 -3.43
N ARG A 66 7.37 9.96 -4.43
CA ARG A 66 6.11 9.99 -5.20
C ARG A 66 4.91 9.68 -4.31
N LEU A 67 4.99 8.58 -3.54
CA LEU A 67 3.93 8.20 -2.60
C LEU A 67 3.69 9.28 -1.53
N LEU A 68 4.75 9.91 -1.01
CA LEU A 68 4.60 11.00 -0.07
C LEU A 68 3.89 12.22 -0.68
N ALA A 69 4.13 12.52 -1.95
CA ALA A 69 3.44 13.59 -2.66
C ALA A 69 1.95 13.27 -2.86
N GLU A 70 1.62 12.04 -3.26
CA GLU A 70 0.24 11.56 -3.39
C GLU A 70 -0.51 11.63 -2.05
N LEU A 71 0.12 11.15 -0.97
CA LEU A 71 -0.42 11.25 0.39
C LEU A 71 -0.70 12.70 0.76
N ARG A 72 0.26 13.61 0.54
CA ARG A 72 0.07 15.03 0.85
C ARG A 72 -1.08 15.65 0.05
N SER A 73 -1.22 15.32 -1.24
CA SER A 73 -2.34 15.81 -2.06
C SER A 73 -3.69 15.32 -1.51
N ALA A 74 -3.79 14.02 -1.23
CA ALA A 74 -5.00 13.40 -0.73
C ALA A 74 -5.50 14.00 0.60
N TYR A 75 -4.59 14.44 1.47
CA TYR A 75 -4.92 15.09 2.74
C TYR A 75 -5.06 16.62 2.62
N ALA A 76 -4.40 17.27 1.67
CA ALA A 76 -4.57 18.70 1.42
C ALA A 76 -5.97 19.04 0.87
N GLU A 77 -6.55 18.15 0.07
CA GLU A 77 -7.90 18.29 -0.50
C GLU A 77 -9.04 18.04 0.51
N ARG A 78 -8.70 17.64 1.75
CA ARG A 78 -9.65 17.34 2.83
C ARG A 78 -9.81 18.46 3.86
N GLY A 79 -8.95 19.48 3.84
CA GLY A 79 -8.98 20.64 4.75
C GLY A 79 -9.71 21.83 4.13
#